data_AF-A0A1A9X240-F1
#
_entry.id   AF-A0A1A9X240-F1
#
_cell.length_a   1.000
_cell.length_b   1.000
_cell.length_c   1.000
_cell.angle_alpha   90.00
_cell.angle_beta   90.00
_cell.angle_gamma   90.00
#
_symmetry.space_group_name_H-M   'P 1'
#
loop_
_entity.id
_entity.type
_entity.pdbx_description
1 polymer ?
#
loop_
_entity_poly.entity_id
_entity_poly.type
_entity_poly.pdbx_seq_one_letter_code
_entity_poly.pdbx_strand_id
1 'polypeptide(L)'
;MAVSAGPSKIPILGIFENITKHLKNRKESCHDILVEDIPFRTSIKTVQNMSVLSRASFLRPAILGFPFKGISRWTKAGSAGLIKMKVVPAPKTVWKTYDEKNKDEKRDLSPSLGIYRPQVTSMLSIILRMSGIALGVMFWGLGLFSLISDHQAEELVQYAEDLNLPGWFWALARWFVAFPFAFHYCNGIRHMCFMGGNFLEIGQIYATGYAVFIIATILTVYLAMYNEIENFKVKHREE
;
A
#
# COMPACT_ATOMS: atom_id res chain seq x y z
N MET A 1 -0.16 -6.63 56.04
CA MET A 1 0.76 -6.53 54.88
C MET A 1 0.01 -5.76 53.80
N ALA A 2 0.22 -4.45 53.74
CA ALA A 2 -0.40 -3.57 52.76
C ALA A 2 0.61 -3.27 51.65
N VAL A 3 0.24 -3.51 50.40
CA VAL A 3 0.93 -2.91 49.25
C VAL A 3 -0.13 -2.31 48.33
N SER A 4 -0.19 -1.00 48.40
CA SER A 4 -0.85 -0.07 47.50
C SER A 4 -0.12 -0.05 46.16
N ALA A 5 -0.86 -0.08 45.04
CA ALA A 5 -0.34 0.27 43.72
C ALA A 5 -1.34 1.22 43.05
N GLY A 6 -0.92 2.48 42.92
CA GLY A 6 -1.70 3.58 42.36
C GLY A 6 -1.79 3.59 40.83
N PRO A 7 -2.56 4.55 40.26
CA PRO A 7 -2.86 4.59 38.83
C PRO A 7 -1.74 5.24 38.03
N SER A 8 -1.19 4.53 37.04
CA SER A 8 -0.24 5.10 36.08
C SER A 8 -0.97 5.95 35.04
N LYS A 9 -0.91 7.27 35.20
CA LYS A 9 -1.33 8.26 34.18
C LYS A 9 -0.34 8.21 33.01
N ILE A 10 -0.82 7.89 31.81
CA ILE A 10 -0.05 7.94 30.56
C ILE A 10 -0.20 9.37 29.99
N PRO A 11 0.88 10.15 29.79
CA PRO A 11 0.78 11.54 29.36
C PRO A 11 0.70 11.64 27.83
N ILE A 12 -0.52 11.59 27.29
CA ILE A 12 -0.79 11.68 25.84
C ILE A 12 -0.40 13.07 25.28
N LEU A 13 -0.40 14.12 26.12
CA LEU A 13 -0.03 15.48 25.72
C LEU A 13 1.48 15.69 25.51
N GLY A 14 2.35 14.95 26.20
CA GLY A 14 3.81 15.13 26.07
C GLY A 14 4.37 14.61 24.74
N ILE A 15 3.67 13.69 24.09
CA ILE A 15 4.06 13.13 22.79
C ILE A 15 3.85 14.17 21.68
N PHE A 16 2.75 14.94 21.74
CA PHE A 16 2.45 15.96 20.74
C PHE A 16 3.46 17.11 20.72
N GLU A 17 3.96 17.53 21.88
CA GLU A 17 4.93 18.63 21.99
C GLU A 17 6.35 18.23 21.54
N ASN A 18 6.70 16.95 21.68
CA ASN A 18 7.98 16.41 21.23
C ASN A 18 8.01 16.24 19.70
N ILE A 19 6.86 15.91 19.10
CA ILE A 19 6.69 15.75 17.64
C ILE A 19 6.85 17.10 16.93
N THR A 20 6.26 18.18 17.45
CA THR A 20 6.36 19.51 16.82
C THR A 20 7.77 20.09 16.84
N LYS A 21 8.55 19.85 17.92
CA LYS A 21 9.99 20.20 17.96
C LYS A 21 10.81 19.41 16.95
N HIS A 22 10.53 18.12 16.77
CA HIS A 22 11.26 17.27 15.83
C HIS A 22 11.00 17.64 14.36
N LEU A 23 9.81 18.15 14.04
CA LEU A 23 9.44 18.62 12.70
C LEU A 23 10.13 19.93 12.31
N LYS A 24 10.46 20.80 13.28
CA LYS A 24 11.14 22.08 13.01
C LYS A 24 12.62 21.88 12.63
N ASN A 25 13.34 20.98 13.31
CA ASN A 25 14.75 20.70 13.01
C ASN A 25 14.97 20.00 11.66
N ARG A 26 14.00 19.21 11.17
CA ARG A 26 14.13 18.47 9.90
C ARG A 26 13.98 19.37 8.67
N LYS A 27 13.32 20.51 8.80
CA LYS A 27 13.09 21.45 7.70
C LYS A 27 14.35 22.25 7.35
N GLU A 28 15.23 22.49 8.32
CA GLU A 28 16.50 23.21 8.11
C GLU A 28 17.54 22.30 7.42
N SER A 29 17.57 21.00 7.73
CA SER A 29 18.53 20.06 7.12
C SER A 29 18.27 19.73 5.63
N CYS A 30 17.05 19.97 5.11
CA CYS A 30 16.70 19.61 3.73
C CYS A 30 17.12 20.66 2.69
N HIS A 31 17.46 21.89 3.11
CA HIS A 31 17.87 22.94 2.17
C HIS A 31 19.36 22.86 1.79
N ASP A 32 20.19 22.11 2.53
CA ASP A 32 21.64 22.03 2.30
C ASP A 32 22.09 20.83 1.44
N ILE A 33 21.18 19.91 1.08
CA ILE A 33 21.55 18.61 0.45
C ILE A 33 21.38 18.61 -1.08
N LEU A 34 20.94 19.71 -1.70
CA LEU A 34 20.62 19.75 -3.14
C LEU A 34 21.72 20.29 -4.07
N VAL A 35 22.99 20.31 -3.66
CA VAL A 35 24.11 20.59 -4.59
C VAL A 35 25.37 19.80 -4.19
N GLU A 36 25.42 18.50 -4.49
CA GLU A 36 26.72 17.82 -4.67
C GLU A 36 26.68 16.95 -5.94
N ASP A 37 27.44 17.39 -6.94
CA ASP A 37 27.65 16.73 -8.22
C ASP A 37 28.41 15.40 -8.05
N ILE A 38 27.82 14.32 -8.55
CA ILE A 38 28.43 12.98 -8.57
C ILE A 38 29.60 12.95 -9.59
N PRO A 39 30.85 12.61 -9.21
CA PRO A 39 32.03 12.76 -10.08
C PRO A 39 32.28 11.53 -10.96
N PHE A 40 31.26 11.04 -11.67
CA PHE A 40 31.41 9.89 -12.59
C PHE A 40 31.77 10.31 -14.03
N ARG A 41 31.69 11.61 -14.35
CA ARG A 41 31.74 12.11 -15.74
C ARG A 41 33.12 12.56 -16.25
N THR A 42 34.16 12.55 -15.41
CA THR A 42 35.49 13.07 -15.78
C THR A 42 36.48 11.99 -16.24
N SER A 43 36.24 10.71 -15.95
CA SER A 43 37.18 9.63 -16.27
C SER A 43 37.17 9.20 -17.75
N ILE A 44 36.06 9.40 -18.46
CA ILE A 44 35.91 8.89 -19.84
C ILE A 44 36.66 9.74 -20.88
N LYS A 45 36.91 11.03 -20.61
CA LYS A 45 37.53 11.94 -21.59
C LYS A 45 39.06 11.86 -21.68
N THR A 46 39.74 11.32 -20.68
CA THR A 46 41.22 11.29 -20.66
C THR A 46 41.81 10.07 -21.37
N VAL A 47 41.02 9.00 -21.59
CA VAL A 47 41.52 7.75 -22.18
C VAL A 47 41.42 7.74 -23.72
N GLN A 48 40.67 8.66 -24.32
CA GLN A 48 40.47 8.72 -25.78
C GLN A 48 41.60 9.41 -26.57
N ASN A 49 42.53 10.11 -25.91
CA ASN A 49 43.58 10.90 -26.58
C ASN A 49 45.01 10.37 -26.39
N MET A 50 45.19 9.11 -26.01
CA MET A 50 46.52 8.50 -25.93
C MET A 50 46.84 7.67 -27.16
N SER A 51 47.97 7.97 -27.81
CA SER A 51 48.46 7.26 -28.99
C SER A 51 48.81 5.79 -28.68
N VAL A 52 48.59 4.93 -29.68
CA VAL A 52 48.66 3.45 -29.60
C VAL A 52 50.03 2.94 -29.12
N LEU A 53 51.10 3.73 -29.27
CA LEU A 53 52.46 3.33 -28.91
C LEU A 53 52.84 3.59 -27.44
N SER A 54 52.07 4.39 -26.68
CA SER A 54 52.29 4.56 -25.22
C SER A 54 51.58 3.53 -24.36
N ARG A 55 50.72 2.67 -24.94
CA ARG A 55 50.04 1.59 -24.22
C ARG A 55 50.87 0.31 -24.08
N ALA A 56 51.97 0.17 -24.82
CA ALA A 56 52.77 -1.06 -24.89
C ALA A 56 53.94 -1.12 -23.88
N SER A 57 54.19 -0.07 -23.10
CA SER A 57 55.33 0.03 -22.18
C SER A 57 55.01 -0.30 -20.72
N PHE A 58 53.76 -0.61 -20.37
CA PHE A 58 53.37 -0.94 -18.99
C PHE A 58 53.39 -2.44 -18.65
N LEU A 59 53.87 -3.29 -19.56
CA LEU A 59 54.02 -4.72 -19.31
C LEU A 59 55.45 -5.15 -19.66
N ARG A 60 56.40 -4.86 -18.76
CA ARG A 60 57.65 -5.63 -18.69
C ARG A 60 57.46 -6.82 -17.75
N PRO A 61 57.97 -8.02 -18.11
CA PRO A 61 57.73 -9.24 -17.38
C PRO A 61 58.70 -9.36 -16.21
N ALA A 62 58.18 -9.54 -15.01
CA ALA A 62 58.97 -9.84 -13.81
C ALA A 62 58.36 -11.03 -13.08
N ILE A 63 58.37 -12.21 -13.71
CA ILE A 63 58.17 -13.49 -13.03
C ILE A 63 59.11 -14.51 -13.69
N LEU A 64 60.41 -14.38 -13.43
CA LEU A 64 61.35 -15.50 -13.45
C LEU A 64 61.45 -15.99 -12.00
N GLY A 65 61.13 -17.27 -11.76
CA GLY A 65 61.57 -17.98 -10.56
C GLY A 65 60.49 -18.44 -9.58
N PHE A 66 59.58 -19.30 -10.03
CA PHE A 66 58.98 -20.30 -9.12
C PHE A 66 58.90 -21.65 -9.85
N PRO A 67 59.63 -22.69 -9.42
CA PRO A 67 59.49 -24.01 -10.01
C PRO A 67 58.18 -24.64 -9.52
N PHE A 68 57.10 -24.47 -10.29
CA PHE A 68 55.82 -25.11 -10.04
C PHE A 68 55.91 -26.61 -10.38
N LYS A 69 56.55 -27.39 -9.50
CA LYS A 69 56.70 -28.84 -9.63
C LYS A 69 55.42 -29.51 -9.13
N GLY A 70 54.36 -29.57 -9.95
CA GLY A 70 53.10 -30.13 -9.43
C GLY A 70 51.86 -30.28 -10.31
N ILE A 71 51.91 -30.17 -11.65
CA ILE A 71 50.68 -30.28 -12.49
C ILE A 71 50.65 -31.51 -13.42
N SER A 72 51.66 -32.38 -13.43
CA SER A 72 51.70 -33.52 -14.39
C SER A 72 50.75 -34.69 -14.06
N ARG A 73 49.82 -34.56 -13.11
CA ARG A 73 48.93 -35.67 -12.67
C ARG A 73 47.52 -35.65 -13.27
N TRP A 74 47.19 -34.69 -14.13
CA TRP A 74 45.87 -34.61 -14.79
C TRP A 74 45.91 -34.71 -16.33
N THR A 75 47.01 -35.23 -16.89
CA THR A 75 47.08 -35.60 -18.31
C THR A 75 47.11 -37.11 -18.48
N LYS A 76 46.21 -37.84 -17.79
CA LYS A 76 45.78 -39.13 -18.33
C LYS A 76 44.92 -38.81 -19.54
N ALA A 77 45.53 -38.89 -20.71
CA ALA A 77 44.91 -38.89 -22.01
C ALA A 77 43.92 -40.07 -22.12
N GLY A 78 42.79 -39.97 -21.44
CA GLY A 78 41.56 -40.56 -21.93
C GLY A 78 41.18 -39.72 -23.14
N SER A 79 41.05 -40.36 -24.30
CA SER A 79 40.54 -39.80 -25.56
C SER A 79 39.71 -38.55 -25.29
N ALA A 80 40.31 -37.39 -25.55
CA ALA A 80 39.60 -36.12 -25.50
C ALA A 80 38.59 -36.17 -26.63
N GLY A 81 37.44 -36.82 -26.37
CA GLY A 81 36.30 -36.79 -27.25
C GLY A 81 36.03 -35.33 -27.52
N LEU A 82 36.32 -34.89 -28.75
CA LEU A 82 36.10 -33.53 -29.19
C LEU A 82 34.65 -33.18 -28.86
N ILE A 83 34.44 -32.40 -27.80
CA ILE A 83 33.14 -31.86 -27.48
C ILE A 83 32.83 -30.88 -28.59
N LYS A 84 32.17 -31.39 -29.64
CA LYS A 84 31.73 -30.61 -30.78
C LYS A 84 30.60 -29.71 -30.28
N MET A 85 30.96 -28.51 -29.81
CA MET A 85 29.96 -27.52 -29.46
C MET A 85 29.17 -27.17 -30.72
N LYS A 86 27.87 -27.46 -30.70
CA LYS A 86 26.95 -27.00 -31.73
C LYS A 86 26.80 -25.50 -31.53
N VAL A 87 27.41 -24.71 -32.42
CA VAL A 87 27.14 -23.28 -32.50
C VAL A 87 25.69 -23.12 -32.94
N VAL A 88 24.80 -22.83 -32.00
CA VAL A 88 23.41 -22.49 -32.30
C VAL A 88 23.35 -20.99 -32.53
N PRO A 89 22.99 -20.52 -33.75
CA PRO A 89 22.82 -19.10 -33.99
C PRO A 89 21.73 -18.57 -33.05
N ALA A 90 21.97 -17.40 -32.44
CA ALA A 90 20.95 -16.76 -31.61
C ALA A 90 19.67 -16.58 -32.46
N PRO A 91 18.48 -16.94 -31.93
CA PRO A 91 17.24 -16.70 -32.66
C PRO A 91 17.16 -15.21 -32.98
N LYS A 92 16.74 -14.87 -34.21
CA LYS A 92 16.48 -13.48 -34.57
C LYS A 92 15.45 -12.94 -33.59
N THR A 93 15.87 -12.05 -32.70
CA THR A 93 14.99 -11.49 -31.68
C THR A 93 14.01 -10.56 -32.38
N VAL A 94 12.84 -11.08 -32.74
CA VAL A 94 11.68 -10.21 -32.91
C VAL A 94 11.44 -9.61 -31.53
N TRP A 95 11.45 -8.28 -31.44
CA TRP A 95 11.09 -7.59 -30.21
C TRP A 95 9.64 -7.92 -29.88
N LYS A 96 9.44 -8.93 -29.03
CA LYS A 96 8.14 -9.30 -28.49
C LYS A 96 7.99 -8.65 -27.11
N THR A 97 6.80 -8.17 -26.83
CA THR A 97 6.43 -7.69 -25.50
C THR A 97 6.46 -8.85 -24.51
N TYR A 98 6.72 -8.55 -23.23
CA TYR A 98 6.73 -9.56 -22.16
C TYR A 98 5.46 -10.43 -22.16
N ASP A 99 4.30 -9.82 -22.38
CA ASP A 99 3.01 -10.51 -22.43
C ASP A 99 2.88 -11.43 -23.64
N GLU A 100 3.33 -10.98 -24.81
CA GLU A 100 3.33 -11.79 -26.04
C GLU A 100 4.21 -13.01 -25.87
N LYS A 101 5.40 -12.83 -25.28
CA LYS A 101 6.31 -13.93 -24.96
C LYS A 101 5.67 -14.94 -24.00
N ASN A 102 4.99 -14.49 -22.94
CA ASN A 102 4.37 -15.41 -21.98
C ASN A 102 3.14 -16.14 -22.57
N LYS A 103 2.39 -15.47 -23.45
CA LYS A 103 1.28 -16.08 -24.20
C LYS A 103 1.78 -17.16 -25.17
N ASP A 104 2.85 -16.86 -25.92
CA ASP A 104 3.48 -17.82 -26.84
C ASP A 104 4.00 -19.06 -26.11
N GLU A 105 4.59 -18.86 -24.94
CA GLU A 105 5.16 -19.92 -24.08
C GLU A 105 4.09 -20.61 -23.20
N LYS A 106 2.81 -20.24 -23.32
CA LYS A 106 1.67 -20.78 -22.54
C LYS A 106 1.96 -20.84 -21.03
N ARG A 107 2.54 -19.77 -20.50
CA ARG A 107 2.84 -19.69 -19.06
C ARG A 107 1.60 -19.33 -18.28
N ASP A 108 1.22 -20.23 -17.38
CA ASP A 108 0.13 -19.97 -16.44
C ASP A 108 0.54 -18.95 -15.38
N LEU A 109 -0.44 -18.16 -14.94
CA LEU A 109 -0.26 -17.25 -13.81
C LEU A 109 -0.20 -18.03 -12.51
N SER A 110 0.77 -17.72 -11.66
CA SER A 110 0.82 -18.27 -10.30
C SER A 110 -0.45 -17.89 -9.53
N PRO A 111 -0.99 -18.79 -8.69
CA PRO A 111 -2.15 -18.46 -7.87
C PRO A 111 -1.83 -17.28 -6.94
N SER A 112 -2.70 -16.28 -6.88
CA SER A 112 -2.45 -15.02 -6.15
C SER A 112 -3.42 -14.81 -4.99
N LEU A 113 -4.67 -14.41 -5.26
CA LEU A 113 -5.66 -14.09 -4.23
C LEU A 113 -6.12 -15.32 -3.43
N GLY A 114 -6.16 -16.50 -4.07
CA GLY A 114 -6.63 -17.72 -3.42
C GLY A 114 -5.68 -18.30 -2.37
N ILE A 115 -4.39 -17.94 -2.42
CA ILE A 115 -3.38 -18.46 -1.49
C ILE A 115 -2.91 -17.43 -0.46
N TYR A 116 -3.27 -16.15 -0.63
CA TYR A 116 -2.80 -15.09 0.24
C TYR A 116 -3.58 -15.07 1.55
N ARG A 117 -2.88 -14.95 2.68
CA ARG A 117 -3.54 -14.85 3.99
C ARG A 117 -4.30 -13.51 4.09
N PRO A 118 -5.58 -13.51 4.50
CA PRO A 118 -6.32 -12.26 4.72
C PRO A 118 -5.68 -11.49 5.88
N GLN A 119 -5.17 -10.29 5.58
CA GLN A 119 -4.60 -9.35 6.55
C GLN A 119 -5.59 -8.20 6.78
N VAL A 120 -5.66 -7.68 8.01
CA VAL A 120 -6.55 -6.54 8.35
C VAL A 120 -6.33 -5.36 7.40
N THR A 121 -5.07 -5.09 7.03
CA THR A 121 -4.68 -4.03 6.09
C THR A 121 -5.29 -4.22 4.70
N SER A 122 -5.18 -5.45 4.15
CA SER A 122 -5.76 -5.80 2.85
C SER A 122 -7.29 -5.75 2.88
N MET A 123 -7.92 -6.23 3.95
CA MET A 123 -9.37 -6.24 4.10
C MET A 123 -9.92 -4.81 4.23
N LEU A 124 -9.31 -3.94 5.04
CA LEU A 124 -9.72 -2.53 5.17
C LEU A 124 -9.64 -1.79 3.82
N SER A 125 -8.64 -2.12 3.00
CA SER A 125 -8.43 -1.56 1.66
C SER A 125 -9.53 -2.01 0.67
N ILE A 126 -9.96 -3.27 0.75
CA ILE A 126 -11.08 -3.79 -0.05
C ILE A 126 -12.39 -3.14 0.40
N ILE A 127 -12.66 -3.12 1.71
CA ILE A 127 -13.90 -2.55 2.26
C ILE A 127 -14.01 -1.06 1.90
N LEU A 128 -12.90 -0.30 1.88
CA LEU A 128 -12.93 1.11 1.46
C LEU A 128 -13.39 1.28 0.01
N ARG A 129 -12.92 0.41 -0.89
CA ARG A 129 -13.33 0.43 -2.29
C ARG A 129 -14.79 0.05 -2.43
N MET A 130 -15.21 -1.02 -1.75
CA MET A 130 -16.60 -1.48 -1.77
C MET A 130 -17.55 -0.43 -1.20
N SER A 131 -17.19 0.22 -0.09
CA SER A 131 -18.01 1.30 0.49
C SER A 131 -18.08 2.52 -0.43
N GLY A 132 -16.97 2.87 -1.10
CA GLY A 132 -16.96 3.94 -2.09
C GLY A 132 -17.84 3.66 -3.30
N ILE A 133 -17.80 2.42 -3.82
CA ILE A 133 -18.68 1.98 -4.91
C ILE A 133 -20.15 2.01 -4.44
N ALA A 134 -20.45 1.48 -3.25
CA ALA A 134 -21.81 1.49 -2.71
C ALA A 134 -22.35 2.91 -2.56
N LEU A 135 -21.57 3.84 -2.00
CA LEU A 135 -21.95 5.25 -1.88
C LEU A 135 -22.13 5.92 -3.24
N GLY A 136 -21.24 5.65 -4.20
CA GLY A 136 -21.35 6.16 -5.56
C GLY A 136 -22.63 5.67 -6.24
N VAL A 137 -22.92 4.37 -6.16
CA VAL A 137 -24.15 3.79 -6.72
C VAL A 137 -25.40 4.35 -6.03
N MET A 138 -25.39 4.51 -4.70
CA MET A 138 -26.51 5.13 -3.98
C MET A 138 -26.74 6.58 -4.42
N PHE A 139 -25.68 7.38 -4.50
CA PHE A 139 -25.78 8.79 -4.90
C PHE A 139 -26.28 8.95 -6.34
N TRP A 140 -25.67 8.23 -7.29
CA TRP A 140 -26.10 8.25 -8.68
C TRP A 140 -27.49 7.65 -8.86
N GLY A 141 -27.80 6.57 -8.14
CA GLY A 141 -29.12 5.93 -8.18
C GLY A 141 -30.22 6.86 -7.71
N LEU A 142 -30.05 7.54 -6.57
CA LEU A 142 -31.01 8.52 -6.06
C LEU A 142 -31.13 9.73 -7.00
N GLY A 143 -30.01 10.21 -7.55
CA GLY A 143 -30.01 11.33 -8.50
C GLY A 143 -30.73 11.00 -9.82
N LEU A 144 -30.47 9.83 -10.41
CA LEU A 144 -31.17 9.37 -11.61
C LEU A 144 -32.64 9.06 -11.33
N PHE A 145 -32.93 8.43 -10.19
CA PHE A 145 -34.30 8.15 -9.79
C PHE A 145 -35.11 9.44 -9.67
N SER A 146 -34.56 10.47 -9.02
CA SER A 146 -35.23 11.77 -8.90
C SER A 146 -35.40 12.50 -10.25
N LEU A 147 -34.60 12.18 -11.27
CA LEU A 147 -34.71 12.80 -12.58
C LEU A 147 -35.74 12.11 -13.49
N ILE A 148 -35.95 10.81 -13.31
CA ILE A 148 -36.84 9.97 -14.13
C ILE A 148 -38.23 9.85 -13.49
N SER A 149 -38.31 9.90 -12.16
CA SER A 149 -39.54 9.73 -11.40
C SER A 149 -40.22 11.08 -11.15
N ASP A 150 -41.55 11.12 -11.31
CA ASP A 150 -42.38 12.26 -10.90
C ASP A 150 -42.73 12.24 -9.40
N HIS A 151 -42.45 11.13 -8.70
CA HIS A 151 -42.73 11.00 -7.27
C HIS A 151 -41.84 11.92 -6.43
N GLN A 152 -42.48 12.60 -5.47
CA GLN A 152 -41.78 13.40 -4.46
C GLN A 152 -41.26 12.51 -3.32
N ALA A 153 -40.24 12.98 -2.60
CA ALA A 153 -39.65 12.24 -1.50
C ALA A 153 -40.66 11.89 -0.40
N GLU A 154 -41.64 12.75 -0.15
CA GLU A 154 -42.70 12.55 0.85
C GLU A 154 -43.59 11.34 0.51
N GLU A 155 -43.96 11.18 -0.77
CA GLU A 155 -44.75 10.04 -1.23
C GLU A 155 -43.99 8.72 -1.04
N LEU A 156 -42.68 8.71 -1.31
CA LEU A 156 -41.84 7.52 -1.12
C LEU A 156 -41.75 7.09 0.34
N VAL A 157 -41.72 8.07 1.26
CA VAL A 157 -41.74 7.80 2.70
C VAL A 157 -43.09 7.22 3.12
N GLN A 158 -44.20 7.75 2.60
CA GLN A 158 -45.53 7.20 2.87
C GLN A 158 -45.65 5.75 2.36
N TYR A 159 -45.21 5.47 1.14
CA TYR A 159 -45.15 4.10 0.62
C TYR A 159 -44.28 3.17 1.48
N ALA A 160 -43.18 3.69 2.03
CA ALA A 160 -42.31 2.96 2.95
C ALA A 160 -43.03 2.64 4.28
N GLU A 161 -43.81 3.58 4.81
CA GLU A 161 -44.60 3.39 6.03
C GLU A 161 -45.74 2.38 5.82
N ASP A 162 -46.41 2.43 4.66
CA ASP A 162 -47.53 1.55 4.30
C ASP A 162 -47.12 0.07 4.17
N LEU A 163 -45.84 -0.21 3.90
CA LEU A 163 -45.30 -1.57 3.86
C LEU A 163 -45.34 -2.27 5.23
N ASN A 164 -45.56 -1.53 6.33
CA ASN A 164 -45.74 -2.02 7.70
C ASN A 164 -44.72 -3.10 8.12
N LEU A 165 -43.46 -2.90 7.71
CA LEU A 165 -42.36 -3.83 7.99
C LEU A 165 -41.94 -3.73 9.46
N PRO A 166 -41.42 -4.83 10.04
CA PRO A 166 -41.04 -4.83 11.44
C PRO A 166 -39.88 -3.86 11.73
N GLY A 167 -39.86 -3.24 12.92
CA GLY A 167 -38.90 -2.19 13.26
C GLY A 167 -37.42 -2.58 13.13
N TRP A 168 -37.07 -3.86 13.30
CA TRP A 168 -35.70 -4.35 13.11
C TRP A 168 -35.24 -4.24 11.65
N PHE A 169 -36.16 -4.37 10.69
CA PHE A 169 -35.86 -4.23 9.27
C PHE A 169 -35.43 -2.79 8.96
N TRP A 170 -36.18 -1.81 9.45
CA TRP A 170 -35.85 -0.40 9.29
C TRP A 170 -34.55 -0.02 9.99
N ALA A 171 -34.27 -0.60 11.16
CA ALA A 171 -33.00 -0.41 11.85
C ALA A 171 -31.81 -0.94 11.03
N LEU A 172 -31.94 -2.13 10.42
CA LEU A 172 -30.92 -2.67 9.51
C LEU A 172 -30.77 -1.83 8.24
N ALA A 173 -31.87 -1.38 7.64
CA ALA A 173 -31.83 -0.52 6.45
C ALA A 173 -31.06 0.78 6.73
N ARG A 174 -31.34 1.45 7.86
CA ARG A 174 -30.57 2.62 8.31
C ARG A 174 -29.10 2.29 8.51
N TRP A 175 -28.79 1.13 9.10
CA TRP A 175 -27.41 0.70 9.31
C TRP A 175 -26.66 0.47 7.99
N PHE A 176 -27.28 -0.18 7.00
CA PHE A 176 -26.65 -0.44 5.70
C PHE A 176 -26.36 0.83 4.90
N VAL A 177 -27.12 1.90 5.13
CA VAL A 177 -26.84 3.21 4.52
C VAL A 177 -25.78 3.97 5.33
N ALA A 178 -25.87 3.97 6.66
CA ALA A 178 -24.98 4.73 7.53
C ALA A 178 -23.56 4.14 7.63
N PHE A 179 -23.42 2.81 7.67
CA PHE A 179 -22.13 2.14 7.83
C PHE A 179 -21.13 2.43 6.70
N PRO A 180 -21.47 2.25 5.40
CA PRO A 180 -20.52 2.53 4.33
C PRO A 180 -20.10 4.00 4.32
N PHE A 181 -21.01 4.93 4.65
CA PHE A 181 -20.69 6.36 4.79
C PHE A 181 -19.67 6.62 5.90
N ALA A 182 -19.97 6.20 7.13
CA ALA A 182 -19.11 6.40 8.29
C ALA A 182 -17.73 5.74 8.11
N PHE A 183 -17.72 4.49 7.62
CA PHE A 183 -16.47 3.77 7.36
C PHE A 183 -15.64 4.42 6.25
N HIS A 184 -16.26 4.78 5.11
CA HIS A 184 -15.53 5.40 4.00
C HIS A 184 -14.95 6.76 4.39
N TYR A 185 -15.69 7.55 5.17
CA TYR A 185 -15.23 8.84 5.68
C TYR A 185 -14.02 8.68 6.62
N CYS A 186 -14.14 7.89 7.67
CA CYS A 186 -13.06 7.70 8.65
C CYS A 186 -11.82 7.04 8.02
N ASN A 187 -12.00 6.03 7.19
CA ASN A 187 -10.88 5.36 6.54
C ASN A 187 -10.29 6.22 5.42
N GLY A 188 -11.10 7.05 4.74
CA GLY A 188 -10.64 8.07 3.80
C GLY A 188 -9.66 9.05 4.45
N ILE A 189 -9.97 9.57 5.64
CA ILE A 189 -9.06 10.42 6.43
C ILE A 189 -7.74 9.69 6.71
N ARG A 190 -7.81 8.42 7.16
CA ARG A 190 -6.61 7.59 7.38
C ARG A 190 -5.75 7.48 6.12
N HIS A 191 -6.36 7.29 4.95
CA HIS A 191 -5.65 7.27 3.67
C HIS A 191 -5.06 8.63 3.28
N MET A 192 -5.72 9.75 3.60
CA MET A 192 -5.14 11.08 3.44
C MET A 192 -3.91 11.28 4.34
N CYS A 193 -3.94 10.78 5.57
CA CYS A 193 -2.77 10.80 6.45
C CYS A 193 -1.61 9.98 5.87
N PHE A 194 -1.89 8.83 5.25
CA PHE A 194 -0.89 8.02 4.54
C PHE A 194 -0.30 8.75 3.34
N MET A 195 -1.13 9.46 2.55
CA MET A 195 -0.64 10.31 1.44
C MET A 195 0.24 11.46 1.95
N GLY A 196 -0.02 11.96 3.16
CA GLY A 196 0.82 12.93 3.86
C GLY A 196 2.10 12.34 4.49
N GLY A 197 2.40 11.05 4.28
CA GLY A 197 3.60 10.39 4.81
C GLY A 197 3.53 9.99 6.30
N ASN A 198 2.35 10.02 6.91
CA ASN A 198 2.15 9.66 8.32
C ASN A 198 1.71 8.19 8.46
N PHE A 199 1.93 7.60 9.64
CA PHE A 199 1.43 6.27 10.01
C PHE A 199 1.85 5.11 9.09
N LEU A 200 3.10 5.13 8.59
CA LEU A 200 3.65 4.11 7.67
C LEU A 200 4.39 2.97 8.36
N GLU A 201 4.57 3.05 9.68
CA GLU A 201 5.13 1.94 10.47
C GLU A 201 4.09 0.84 10.66
N ILE A 202 4.51 -0.43 10.64
CA ILE A 202 3.59 -1.57 10.74
C ILE A 202 2.68 -1.48 11.98
N GLY A 203 3.22 -1.12 13.15
CA GLY A 203 2.44 -0.98 14.39
C GLY A 203 1.37 0.12 14.28
N GLN A 204 1.72 1.25 13.68
CA GLN A 204 0.82 2.38 13.45
C GLN A 204 -0.28 2.03 12.43
N ILE A 205 0.05 1.26 11.39
CA ILE A 205 -0.91 0.81 10.38
C ILE A 205 -2.01 -0.07 11.01
N TYR A 206 -1.62 -0.98 11.91
CA TYR A 206 -2.58 -1.82 12.65
C TYR A 206 -3.39 -1.00 13.66
N ALA A 207 -2.74 -0.15 14.45
CA ALA A 207 -3.41 0.70 15.44
C ALA A 207 -4.47 1.61 14.80
N THR A 208 -4.10 2.30 13.71
CA THR A 208 -5.02 3.15 12.94
C THR A 208 -6.13 2.34 12.26
N GLY A 209 -5.84 1.09 11.85
CA GLY A 209 -6.86 0.20 11.27
C GLY A 209 -7.97 -0.15 12.27
N TYR A 210 -7.61 -0.57 13.48
CA TYR A 210 -8.59 -0.84 14.54
C TYR A 210 -9.31 0.43 15.01
N ALA A 211 -8.59 1.54 15.15
CA ALA A 211 -9.17 2.82 15.55
C ALA A 211 -10.26 3.28 14.56
N VAL A 212 -9.98 3.22 13.26
CA VAL A 212 -10.97 3.57 12.22
C VAL A 212 -12.21 2.69 12.31
N PHE A 213 -12.05 1.38 12.51
CA PHE A 213 -13.19 0.47 12.60
C PHE A 213 -14.09 0.79 13.81
N ILE A 214 -13.48 1.05 14.98
CA ILE A 214 -14.21 1.42 16.20
C ILE A 214 -14.93 2.75 16.01
N ILE A 215 -14.23 3.78 15.54
CA ILE A 215 -14.80 5.12 15.32
C ILE A 215 -15.94 5.06 14.30
N ALA A 216 -15.76 4.33 13.20
CA ALA A 216 -16.79 4.14 12.19
C ALA A 216 -18.02 3.42 12.75
N THR A 217 -17.83 2.41 13.59
CA THR A 217 -18.95 1.68 14.23
C THR A 217 -19.73 2.59 15.17
N ILE A 218 -19.04 3.36 16.02
CA ILE A 218 -19.69 4.33 16.93
C ILE A 218 -20.46 5.39 16.13
N LEU A 219 -19.84 5.95 15.09
CA LEU A 219 -20.46 6.95 14.22
C LEU A 219 -21.69 6.37 13.52
N THR A 220 -21.63 5.12 13.06
CA THR A 220 -22.76 4.42 12.43
C THR A 220 -23.92 4.26 13.40
N VAL A 221 -23.66 3.81 14.62
CA VAL A 221 -24.71 3.64 15.66
C VAL A 221 -25.34 5.00 15.99
N TYR A 222 -24.52 6.04 16.15
CA TYR A 222 -25.01 7.39 16.39
C TYR A 222 -25.92 7.89 15.26
N LEU A 223 -25.50 7.75 14.00
CA LEU A 223 -26.29 8.18 12.83
C LEU A 223 -27.58 7.37 12.67
N ALA A 224 -27.52 6.04 12.87
CA ALA A 224 -28.66 5.16 12.67
C ALA A 224 -29.72 5.27 13.78
N MET A 225 -29.32 5.66 15.00
CA MET A 225 -30.18 5.78 16.18
C MET A 225 -30.40 7.24 16.63
N TYR A 226 -29.99 8.23 15.84
CA TYR A 226 -30.06 9.64 16.23
C TYR A 226 -31.47 10.06 16.64
N ASN A 227 -32.47 9.66 15.84
CA ASN A 227 -33.86 10.02 16.08
C ASN A 227 -34.40 9.40 17.37
N GLU A 228 -34.07 8.14 17.64
CA GLU A 228 -34.47 7.44 18.86
C GLU A 228 -33.81 8.05 20.10
N ILE A 229 -32.55 8.46 19.98
CA ILE A 229 -31.82 9.16 21.05
C ILE A 229 -32.46 10.52 21.36
N GLU A 230 -32.81 11.30 20.34
CA GLU A 230 -33.47 12.59 20.54
C GLU A 230 -34.88 12.42 21.12
N ASN A 231 -35.67 11.47 20.61
CA ASN A 231 -36.98 11.16 21.17
C ASN A 231 -36.89 10.73 22.65
N PHE A 232 -35.88 9.93 23.01
CA PHE A 232 -35.62 9.55 24.40
C PHE A 232 -35.27 10.76 25.28
N LYS A 233 -34.43 11.67 24.78
CA LYS A 233 -34.05 12.90 25.50
C LYS A 233 -35.23 13.86 25.69
N VAL A 234 -36.08 14.01 24.68
CA VAL A 234 -37.28 14.86 24.78
C VAL A 234 -38.21 14.30 25.84
N LYS A 235 -38.50 12.98 25.80
CA LYS A 235 -39.36 12.33 26.79
C LYS A 235 -38.85 12.52 28.23
N HIS A 236 -37.56 12.34 28.50
CA HIS A 236 -36.98 12.52 29.85
C HIS A 236 -36.81 13.99 30.28
N ARG A 237 -36.99 14.95 29.37
CA ARG A 237 -37.00 16.38 29.72
C ARG A 237 -38.37 16.83 30.22
N GLU A 238 -39.43 16.15 29.79
CA GLU A 238 -40.81 16.45 30.12
C GLU A 238 -41.30 15.75 31.41
N GLU A 239 -40.56 14.75 31.90
CA GLU A 239 -40.75 14.06 33.19
C GLU A 239 -39.99 14.76 34.33
#